data_AF-A0A7C5K6W0-F1
#
_entry.id   AF-A0A7C5K6W0-F1
#
_cell.length_a   1.000
_cell.length_b   1.000
_cell.length_c   1.000
_cell.angle_alpha   90.00
_cell.angle_beta   90.00
_cell.angle_gamma   90.00
#
_symmetry.space_group_name_H-M   'P 1'
#
loop_
_entity.id
_entity.type
_entity.pdbx_description
1 polymer ?
#
loop_
_entity_poly.entity_id
_entity_poly.type
_entity_poly.pdbx_seq_one_letter_code
_entity_poly.pdbx_strand_id
1 'polypeptide(L)'
;MSDAWWECQRCAACCRWPGEVRVTDAEILRLAIFLEITAEELIQRCLRLRSDRLGLALAEQPDGACVFLVGNDCRVQPVKPQQCRDFPNGWNFPGFEEQCRAIKRPRPAVSASQTPAET
;
A
#
# COMPACT_ATOMS: atom_id res chain seq x y z
N MET A 1 -14.52 7.17 -19.73
CA MET A 1 -13.74 6.83 -18.52
C MET A 1 -13.13 5.47 -18.80
N SER A 2 -11.81 5.33 -18.77
CA SER A 2 -11.13 4.13 -19.27
C SER A 2 -11.64 2.86 -18.57
N ASP A 3 -12.10 1.89 -19.36
CA ASP A 3 -12.62 0.58 -18.93
C ASP A 3 -11.53 -0.40 -18.45
N ALA A 4 -10.30 0.08 -18.38
CA ALA A 4 -9.15 -0.71 -17.98
C ALA A 4 -9.05 -0.78 -16.44
N TRP A 5 -9.03 -2.00 -15.92
CA TRP A 5 -8.61 -2.34 -14.57
C TRP A 5 -7.30 -3.11 -14.64
N TRP A 6 -6.42 -2.87 -13.67
CA TRP A 6 -5.11 -3.48 -13.60
C TRP A 6 -5.09 -4.54 -12.51
N GLU A 7 -4.96 -5.80 -12.93
CA GLU A 7 -4.90 -6.96 -12.06
C GLU A 7 -3.50 -7.08 -11.44
N CYS A 8 -3.38 -6.82 -10.15
CA CYS A 8 -2.11 -6.92 -9.43
C CYS A 8 -1.57 -8.36 -9.43
N GLN A 9 -0.40 -8.56 -10.05
CA GLN A 9 0.28 -9.87 -10.12
C GLN A 9 1.21 -10.16 -8.93
N ARG A 10 1.10 -9.41 -7.83
CA ARG A 10 1.99 -9.51 -6.65
C ARG A 10 3.49 -9.49 -6.99
N CYS A 11 3.88 -8.71 -8.00
CA CYS A 11 5.29 -8.62 -8.43
C CYS A 11 6.21 -7.84 -7.46
N ALA A 12 5.63 -7.20 -6.44
CA ALA A 12 6.30 -6.34 -5.46
C ALA A 12 7.14 -5.18 -6.06
N ALA A 13 6.94 -4.83 -7.33
CA ALA A 13 7.62 -3.70 -7.94
C ALA A 13 7.27 -2.38 -7.22
N CYS A 14 6.01 -2.18 -6.83
CA CYS A 14 5.58 -1.02 -6.05
C CYS A 14 6.23 -0.89 -4.66
N CYS A 15 6.84 -1.96 -4.12
CA CYS A 15 7.57 -1.91 -2.88
C CYS A 15 9.05 -1.53 -3.06
N ARG A 16 9.55 -1.41 -4.30
CA ARG A 16 10.98 -1.19 -4.60
C ARG A 16 11.27 0.16 -5.23
N TRP A 17 10.23 0.92 -5.60
CA TRP A 17 10.43 2.21 -6.21
C TRP A 17 10.54 3.31 -5.17
N PRO A 18 11.26 4.40 -5.48
CA PRO A 18 11.24 5.59 -4.65
C PRO A 18 9.82 6.15 -4.51
N GLY A 19 9.47 6.59 -3.30
CA GLY A 19 8.19 7.25 -3.04
C GLY A 19 7.85 7.27 -1.56
N GLU A 20 6.86 8.09 -1.19
CA GLU A 20 6.34 8.14 0.17
C GLU A 20 4.97 7.47 0.24
N VAL A 21 4.88 6.35 0.96
CA VAL A 21 3.58 5.78 1.35
C VAL A 21 3.16 6.45 2.63
N ARG A 22 2.21 7.39 2.54
CA ARG A 22 1.67 8.13 3.68
C ARG A 22 0.84 7.18 4.53
N VAL A 23 0.94 7.33 5.84
CA VAL A 23 0.14 6.55 6.79
C VAL A 23 -0.66 7.46 7.71
N THR A 24 -1.89 7.05 7.98
CA THR A 24 -2.81 7.65 8.94
C THR A 24 -2.70 6.96 10.30
N ASP A 25 -3.17 7.60 11.37
CA ASP A 25 -3.17 7.01 12.71
C ASP A 25 -3.92 5.66 12.76
N ALA A 26 -5.04 5.56 12.02
CA ALA A 26 -5.80 4.32 11.91
C ALA A 26 -5.00 3.19 11.19
N GLU A 27 -4.14 3.54 10.24
CA GLU A 27 -3.25 2.57 9.59
C GLU A 27 -2.10 2.16 10.50
N ILE A 28 -1.53 3.10 11.26
CA ILE A 28 -0.50 2.83 12.26
C ILE A 28 -1.01 1.82 13.28
N LEU A 29 -2.21 2.02 13.83
CA LEU A 29 -2.81 1.08 14.78
C LEU A 29 -3.06 -0.31 14.16
N ARG A 30 -3.61 -0.37 12.94
CA ARG A 30 -3.83 -1.66 12.25
C ARG A 30 -2.54 -2.41 11.95
N LEU A 31 -1.49 -1.69 11.54
CA LEU A 31 -0.17 -2.27 11.29
C LEU A 31 0.47 -2.78 12.59
N ALA A 32 0.39 -2.00 13.67
CA ALA A 32 0.95 -2.37 14.97
C ALA A 32 0.28 -3.64 15.52
N ILE A 33 -1.06 -3.69 15.51
CA ILE A 33 -1.84 -4.87 15.93
C ILE A 33 -1.45 -6.10 15.11
N PHE A 34 -1.38 -5.97 13.79
CA PHE A 34 -1.05 -7.09 12.91
C PHE A 34 0.40 -7.59 13.08
N LEU A 35 1.32 -6.70 13.44
CA LEU A 35 2.72 -7.03 13.69
C LEU A 35 3.01 -7.43 15.14
N GLU A 36 1.98 -7.41 16.00
CA GLU A 36 2.09 -7.72 17.44
C GLU A 36 3.13 -6.85 18.17
N ILE A 37 3.20 -5.57 17.81
CA ILE A 37 4.06 -4.56 18.45
C ILE A 37 3.25 -3.34 18.86
N THR A 38 3.82 -2.47 19.68
CA THR A 38 3.19 -1.20 20.06
C THR A 38 3.20 -0.20 18.89
N ALA A 39 2.31 0.79 18.94
CA ALA A 39 2.30 1.88 17.95
C ALA A 39 3.60 2.69 18.02
N GLU A 40 4.13 2.90 19.22
CA GLU A 40 5.40 3.58 19.47
C GLU A 40 6.56 2.84 18.81
N GLU A 41 6.66 1.52 19.01
CA GLU A 41 7.69 0.69 18.36
C GLU A 41 7.54 0.70 16.84
N LEU A 42 6.31 0.65 16.31
CA LEU A 42 6.07 0.76 14.87
C LEU A 42 6.56 2.10 14.32
N ILE A 43 6.22 3.21 14.99
CA ILE A 43 6.64 4.55 14.59
C ILE A 43 8.16 4.66 14.55
N GLN A 44 8.84 4.14 15.57
CA GLN A 44 10.30 4.21 15.66
C GLN A 44 11.01 3.31 14.64
N ARG A 45 10.48 2.13 14.36
CA ARG A 45 11.19 1.09 13.60
C ARG A 45 10.78 0.99 12.13
N CYS A 46 9.58 1.45 11.79
CA CYS A 46 8.97 1.19 10.48
C CYS A 46 8.46 2.44 9.78
N LEU A 47 8.44 3.60 10.45
CA LEU A 47 7.96 4.85 9.89
C LEU A 47 9.07 5.90 9.91
N ARG A 48 8.91 6.91 9.07
CA ARG A 48 9.74 8.11 9.08
C ARG A 48 8.89 9.35 8.87
N LEU A 49 9.45 10.51 9.19
CA LEU A 49 8.82 11.78 8.86
C LEU A 49 8.78 11.95 7.33
N ARG A 50 7.65 12.44 6.84
CA ARG A 50 7.51 12.85 5.44
C ARG A 50 8.40 14.04 5.12
N SER A 51 8.73 14.18 3.84
CA SER A 51 9.57 15.28 3.36
C SER A 51 8.97 16.67 3.63
N ASP A 52 7.64 16.79 3.61
CA ASP A 52 6.91 18.01 3.98
C ASP A 52 6.73 18.20 5.49
N ARG A 53 7.15 17.22 6.30
CA ARG A 53 7.02 17.18 7.77
C ARG A 53 5.58 17.26 8.28
N LEU A 54 4.57 16.98 7.44
CA LEU A 54 3.14 17.02 7.80
C LEU A 54 2.57 15.64 8.16
N GLY A 55 3.43 14.70 8.57
CA GLY A 55 3.02 13.37 9.02
C GLY A 55 4.07 12.31 8.77
N LEU A 56 3.65 11.06 8.87
CA LEU A 56 4.52 9.89 8.73
C LEU A 56 4.33 9.19 7.38
N ALA A 57 5.40 8.54 6.94
CA ALA A 57 5.42 7.62 5.82
C ALA A 57 6.10 6.31 6.23
N LEU A 58 5.85 5.24 5.48
CA LEU A 58 6.63 4.01 5.63
C LEU A 58 8.12 4.30 5.40
N ALA A 59 8.96 3.76 6.27
CA ALA A 59 10.39 3.81 6.09
C ALA A 59 10.86 2.84 4.98
N GLU A 60 12.08 3.08 4.54
CA GLU A 60 12.79 2.27 3.57
C GLU A 60 13.91 1.45 4.22
N GLN A 61 14.27 0.33 3.59
CA GLN A 61 15.46 -0.47 3.84
C GLN A 61 16.69 0.24 3.26
N PRO A 62 17.93 -0.20 3.58
CA PRO A 62 19.14 0.43 3.05
C PRO A 62 19.24 0.46 1.51
N ASP A 63 18.59 -0.47 0.82
CA ASP A 63 18.52 -0.53 -0.65
C ASP A 63 17.38 0.33 -1.25
N GLY A 64 16.64 1.05 -0.41
CA GLY A 64 15.50 1.88 -0.81
C GLY A 64 14.18 1.14 -0.92
N ALA A 65 14.13 -0.19 -0.71
CA ALA A 65 12.88 -0.93 -0.71
C ALA A 65 12.04 -0.60 0.54
N CYS A 66 10.73 -0.76 0.47
CA CYS A 66 9.83 -0.59 1.62
C CYS A 66 10.24 -1.52 2.79
N VAL A 67 10.20 -1.01 4.03
CA VAL A 67 10.53 -1.75 5.26
C VAL A 67 9.75 -3.07 5.45
N PHE A 68 8.59 -3.21 4.79
CA PHE A 68 7.75 -4.40 4.87
C PHE A 68 7.94 -5.41 3.72
N LEU A 69 8.87 -5.15 2.80
CA LEU A 69 9.21 -6.11 1.75
C LEU A 69 10.13 -7.21 2.31
N VAL A 70 9.71 -8.47 2.19
CA VAL A 70 10.50 -9.66 2.51
C VAL A 70 10.58 -10.54 1.27
N GLY A 71 11.76 -10.62 0.64
CA GLY A 71 11.93 -11.29 -0.64
C GLY A 71 11.07 -10.63 -1.73
N ASN A 72 10.00 -11.32 -2.16
CA ASN A 72 9.03 -10.79 -3.12
C ASN A 72 7.61 -10.64 -2.56
N ASP A 73 7.46 -10.64 -1.23
CA ASP A 73 6.19 -10.53 -0.55
C ASP A 73 6.15 -9.32 0.39
N CYS A 74 5.00 -8.66 0.44
CA CYS A 74 4.74 -7.63 1.43
C CYS A 74 4.25 -8.32 2.71
N ARG A 75 5.05 -8.29 3.78
CA ARG A 75 4.70 -8.99 5.03
C ARG A 75 3.42 -8.48 5.69
N VAL A 76 3.01 -7.23 5.39
CA VAL A 76 1.77 -6.61 5.89
C VAL A 76 0.64 -6.64 4.85
N GLN A 77 0.69 -7.53 3.86
CA GLN A 77 -0.30 -7.64 2.77
C GLN A 77 -1.77 -7.54 3.26
N PRO A 78 -2.21 -8.23 4.33
CA PRO A 78 -3.60 -8.20 4.77
C PRO A 78 -4.06 -6.84 5.31
N VAL A 79 -3.12 -6.03 5.84
CA VAL A 79 -3.38 -4.75 6.50
C VAL A 79 -2.68 -3.57 5.84
N LYS A 80 -2.29 -3.71 4.56
CA LYS A 80 -1.64 -2.65 3.78
C LYS A 80 -2.31 -1.28 3.96
N PRO A 81 -1.51 -0.20 4.00
CA PRO A 81 -2.02 1.16 3.87
C PRO A 81 -2.85 1.31 2.59
N GLN A 82 -3.84 2.19 2.62
CA GLN A 82 -4.79 2.41 1.53
C GLN A 82 -4.07 2.85 0.26
N GLN A 83 -3.08 3.73 0.35
CA GLN A 83 -2.26 4.14 -0.79
C GLN A 83 -1.59 2.94 -1.50
N CYS A 84 -1.16 1.91 -0.75
CA CYS A 84 -0.62 0.68 -1.34
C CYS A 84 -1.70 -0.22 -1.95
N ARG A 85 -2.94 -0.20 -1.43
CA ARG A 85 -4.07 -0.97 -1.97
C ARG A 85 -4.62 -0.34 -3.25
N ASP A 86 -4.60 0.98 -3.30
CA ASP A 86 -5.09 1.74 -4.44
C ASP A 86 -4.17 1.61 -5.64
N PHE A 87 -2.89 1.25 -5.45
CA PHE A 87 -1.99 1.03 -6.56
C PHE A 87 -2.31 -0.26 -7.35
N PRO A 88 -2.43 -0.22 -8.69
CA PRO A 88 -2.29 0.94 -9.59
C PRO A 88 -3.62 1.56 -10.08
N ASN A 89 -4.76 1.19 -9.50
CA ASN A 89 -6.09 1.57 -10.03
C ASN A 89 -6.66 2.87 -9.47
N GLY A 90 -6.51 3.12 -8.17
CA GLY A 90 -6.92 4.35 -7.48
C GLY A 90 -5.78 5.33 -7.25
N TRP A 91 -4.53 4.87 -7.37
CA TRP A 91 -3.34 5.71 -7.26
C TRP A 91 -2.23 5.16 -8.16
N ASN A 92 -1.66 5.99 -9.03
CA ASN A 92 -0.52 5.63 -9.88
C ASN A 92 0.23 6.89 -10.33
N PHE A 93 1.25 6.70 -11.17
CA PHE A 93 2.02 7.76 -11.81
C PHE A 93 2.25 7.41 -13.29
N PRO A 94 2.45 8.37 -14.20
CA PRO A 94 2.70 8.09 -15.61
C PRO A 94 3.91 7.14 -15.82
N GLY A 95 3.74 6.09 -16.62
CA GLY A 95 4.80 5.12 -16.91
C GLY A 95 4.97 4.00 -15.87
N PHE A 96 4.08 3.90 -14.87
CA PHE A 96 4.15 2.81 -13.89
C PHE A 96 4.07 1.42 -14.55
N GLU A 97 3.39 1.29 -15.68
CA GLU A 97 3.26 0.05 -16.45
C GLU A 97 4.58 -0.52 -16.96
N GLU A 98 5.64 0.30 -17.09
CA GLU A 98 6.97 -0.15 -17.50
C GLU A 98 7.66 -0.97 -16.41
N GLN A 99 7.24 -0.78 -15.15
CA GLN A 99 7.83 -1.41 -13.98
C GLN A 99 6.85 -2.37 -13.29
N CYS A 100 5.56 -2.05 -13.28
CA CYS A 100 4.52 -2.88 -12.70
C CYS A 100 4.14 -4.01 -13.65
N ARG A 101 4.21 -5.25 -13.18
CA ARG A 101 3.74 -6.41 -13.95
C ARG A 101 2.22 -6.61 -13.89
N ALA A 102 1.43 -5.59 -13.56
CA ALA A 102 -0.01 -5.73 -13.49
C ALA A 102 -0.59 -5.99 -14.88
N ILE A 103 -1.58 -6.89 -14.98
CA ILE A 103 -2.19 -7.26 -16.25
C ILE A 103 -3.41 -6.38 -16.48
N LYS A 104 -3.47 -5.72 -17.64
CA LYS A 104 -4.65 -4.96 -18.05
C LYS A 104 -5.81 -5.91 -18.32
N ARG A 105 -6.93 -5.69 -17.65
CA ARG A 105 -8.18 -6.44 -17.78
C ARG A 105 -9.35 -5.47 -17.97
N PRO A 106 -10.49 -5.94 -18.51
CA PRO A 106 -11.75 -5.22 -18.39
C PRO A 106 -12.09 -5.01 -16.91
N ARG A 107 -12.66 -3.85 -16.57
CA ARG A 107 -13.12 -3.59 -15.20
C ARG A 107 -14.17 -4.65 -14.81
N PRO A 108 -13.98 -5.35 -13.67
CA PRO A 108 -14.99 -6.28 -13.19
C PRO A 108 -16.29 -5.51 -12.94
N ALA A 109 -17.42 -6.09 -13.35
CA ALA A 109 -18.73 -5.53 -13.05
C ALA A 109 -18.85 -5.38 -11.53
N VAL A 110 -19.19 -4.19 -11.05
CA VAL A 110 -19.40 -3.96 -9.62
C VAL A 110 -20.62 -4.79 -9.22
N SER A 111 -20.41 -5.93 -8.56
CA SER A 111 -21.50 -6.65 -7.93
C SER A 111 -21.94 -5.81 -6.72
N ALA A 112 -23.12 -5.20 -6.82
CA ALA A 112 -23.73 -4.48 -5.71
C ALA A 112 -23.99 -5.45 -4.54
N SER A 113 -23.06 -5.52 -3.59
CA SER A 113 -23.21 -6.31 -2.37
C SER A 113 -23.37 -5.40 -1.17
N GLN A 114 -24.64 -5.18 -0.82
CA GLN A 114 -25.23 -5.17 0.52
C GLN A 114 -24.80 -4.06 1.50
N THR A 115 -25.68 -3.06 1.62
CA THR A 115 -25.87 -2.21 2.80
C THR A 115 -26.15 -3.10 4.03
N PRO A 116 -25.42 -2.98 5.16
CA PRO A 116 -25.87 -3.59 6.40
C PRO A 116 -27.12 -2.85 6.89
N ALA A 117 -28.18 -3.60 7.16
CA ALA A 117 -29.38 -3.09 7.82
C ALA A 117 -29.02 -2.60 9.23
N GLU A 118 -29.34 -1.34 9.51
CA GLU A 118 -29.39 -0.79 10.87
C GLU A 118 -30.49 -1.51 11.67
N THR A 119 -30.18 -1.93 12.90
CA THR A 119 -31.15 -2.21 13.97
C THR A 119 -30.49 -1.83 15.30
#